data_AF-A0A962KGY3-F1
#
_entry.id   AF-A0A962KGY3-F1
#
_cell.length_a   1.000
_cell.length_b   1.000
_cell.length_c   1.000
_cell.angle_alpha   90.00
_cell.angle_beta   90.00
_cell.angle_gamma   90.00
#
_symmetry.space_group_name_H-M   'P 1'
#
loop_
_entity.id
_entity.type
_entity.pdbx_description
1 polymer ?
#
loop_
_entity_poly.entity_id
_entity_poly.type
_entity_poly.pdbx_seq_one_letter_code
_entity_poly.pdbx_strand_id
1 'polypeptide(L)'
;MSDYFAIPPILGLAGLGFAFIIYHIMSRHNHGDGVVKKIGDQIHLGAMVFMHREYKMLSLFALVLLVALFVSPLGFNTAISFLVGAVSSATAGYLGMFAATKANVRTAVAAHNHG
;
A
#
# COMPACT_ATOMS: atom_id res chain seq x y z
N MET A 1 29.81 1.71 18.30
CA MET A 1 28.79 0.83 17.68
C MET A 1 27.58 1.70 17.25
N SER A 2 27.85 2.86 16.61
CA SER A 2 26.89 3.98 16.65
C SER A 2 26.66 4.71 15.32
N ASP A 3 27.32 4.29 14.22
CA ASP A 3 27.32 5.09 12.98
C ASP A 3 26.30 4.63 11.92
N TYR A 4 25.56 3.54 12.15
CA TYR A 4 24.68 2.95 11.14
C TYR A 4 23.17 3.18 11.36
N PHE A 5 22.78 3.89 12.42
CA PHE A 5 21.35 4.17 12.72
C PHE A 5 20.67 5.03 11.65
N ALA A 6 21.42 5.82 10.90
CA ALA A 6 20.90 6.65 9.82
C ALA A 6 20.63 5.88 8.51
N ILE A 7 21.24 4.70 8.31
CA ILE A 7 21.13 3.95 7.06
C ILE A 7 19.69 3.46 6.81
N PRO A 8 19.01 2.80 7.77
CA PRO A 8 17.64 2.30 7.55
C PRO A 8 16.63 3.37 7.10
N PRO A 9 16.51 4.55 7.76
CA PRO A 9 15.56 5.56 7.31
C PRO A 9 15.93 6.16 5.95
N ILE A 10 17.23 6.32 5.64
CA ILE A 10 17.68 6.82 4.33
C ILE A 10 17.28 5.85 3.22
N LEU A 11 17.53 4.54 3.41
CA LEU A 11 17.14 3.52 2.44
C LEU A 11 15.62 3.43 2.29
N GLY A 12 14.87 3.53 3.40
CA GLY A 12 13.41 3.56 3.37
C GLY A 12 12.87 4.73 2.55
N LEU A 13 13.40 5.95 2.76
CA LEU A 13 13.03 7.14 2.00
C LEU A 13 13.42 7.04 0.52
N ALA A 14 14.62 6.54 0.22
CA ALA A 14 15.06 6.30 -1.16
C ALA A 14 14.15 5.29 -1.87
N GLY A 15 13.77 4.21 -1.19
CA GLY A 15 12.83 3.21 -1.69
C GLY A 15 11.44 3.79 -1.99
N LEU A 16 10.90 4.60 -1.07
CA LEU A 16 9.64 5.31 -1.30
C LEU A 16 9.72 6.28 -2.50
N GLY A 17 10.85 6.98 -2.65
CA GLY A 17 11.11 7.84 -3.80
C GLY A 17 11.10 7.06 -5.12
N PHE A 18 11.78 5.91 -5.16
CA PHE A 18 11.80 5.05 -6.34
C PHE A 18 10.42 4.47 -6.67
N ALA A 19 9.69 4.01 -5.66
CA ALA A 19 8.31 3.54 -5.82
C ALA A 19 7.39 4.64 -6.39
N PHE A 20 7.54 5.88 -5.93
CA PHE A 20 6.80 7.03 -6.45
C PHE A 20 7.14 7.32 -7.92
N ILE A 21 8.42 7.26 -8.29
CA ILE A 21 8.86 7.44 -9.68
C ILE A 21 8.24 6.37 -10.59
N ILE A 22 8.30 5.08 -10.20
CA ILE A 22 7.69 3.99 -10.97
C ILE A 22 6.19 4.21 -11.11
N TYR A 23 5.50 4.53 -10.00
CA TYR A 23 4.06 4.81 -10.03
C TYR A 23 3.74 5.96 -10.99
N HIS A 24 4.52 7.04 -10.98
CA HIS A 24 4.32 8.18 -11.86
C HIS A 24 4.52 7.82 -13.34
N ILE A 25 5.59 7.08 -13.66
CA ILE A 25 5.86 6.60 -15.02
C ILE A 25 4.71 5.70 -15.51
N MET A 26 4.28 4.75 -14.67
CA MET A 26 3.16 3.87 -14.98
C MET A 26 1.86 4.66 -15.19
N SER A 27 1.55 5.63 -14.32
CA SER A 27 0.29 6.39 -14.38
C SER A 27 0.16 7.21 -15.67
N ARG A 28 1.28 7.59 -16.30
CA ARG A 28 1.30 8.34 -17.56
C ARG A 28 1.01 7.48 -18.80
N HIS A 29 1.03 6.16 -18.69
CA HIS A 29 0.69 5.28 -19.81
C HIS A 29 -0.81 5.30 -20.10
N ASN A 30 -1.15 5.11 -21.38
CA ASN A 30 -2.54 5.08 -21.85
C ASN A 30 -3.28 3.90 -21.19
N HIS A 31 -4.41 4.20 -20.57
CA HIS A 31 -5.30 3.21 -19.93
C HIS A 31 -6.37 2.67 -20.91
N GLY A 32 -6.24 2.97 -22.21
CA GLY A 32 -7.18 2.57 -23.25
C GLY A 32 -8.55 3.21 -23.09
N ASP A 33 -9.45 2.80 -23.99
CA ASP A 33 -10.81 3.31 -24.10
C ASP A 33 -11.85 2.18 -24.17
N GLY A 34 -13.13 2.56 -24.10
CA GLY A 34 -14.25 1.64 -24.29
C GLY A 34 -14.38 0.57 -23.21
N VAL A 35 -14.51 -0.68 -23.64
CA VAL A 35 -14.84 -1.83 -22.77
C VAL A 35 -13.71 -2.14 -21.78
N VAL A 36 -12.46 -2.08 -22.24
CA VAL A 36 -11.28 -2.40 -21.44
C VAL A 36 -11.13 -1.45 -20.25
N LYS A 37 -11.35 -0.15 -20.47
CA LYS A 37 -11.38 0.86 -19.41
C LYS A 37 -12.51 0.60 -18.41
N LYS A 38 -13.73 0.32 -18.89
CA LYS A 38 -14.89 0.02 -18.01
C LYS A 38 -14.63 -1.18 -17.10
N ILE A 39 -14.05 -2.25 -17.63
CA ILE A 39 -13.68 -3.43 -16.83
C ILE A 39 -12.65 -3.05 -15.76
N GLY A 40 -11.62 -2.29 -16.13
CA GLY A 40 -10.63 -1.77 -15.19
C GLY A 40 -11.22 -0.98 -14.05
N ASP A 41 -12.12 -0.04 -14.37
CA ASP A 41 -12.77 0.81 -13.38
C ASP A 41 -13.63 -0.01 -12.41
N GLN A 42 -14.32 -1.06 -12.88
CA GLN A 42 -15.07 -1.97 -12.02
C GLN A 42 -14.16 -2.81 -11.12
N ILE A 43 -13.04 -3.32 -11.63
CA ILE A 43 -12.05 -4.04 -10.82
C ILE A 43 -11.47 -3.11 -9.75
N HIS A 44 -11.10 -1.88 -10.13
CA HIS A 44 -10.58 -0.90 -9.20
C HIS A 44 -11.59 -0.60 -8.10
N LEU A 45 -12.85 -0.33 -8.46
CA LEU A 45 -13.92 -0.07 -7.49
C LEU A 45 -14.11 -1.26 -6.54
N GLY A 46 -14.25 -2.47 -7.07
CA GLY A 46 -14.43 -3.68 -6.27
C GLY A 46 -13.27 -3.93 -5.31
N ALA A 47 -12.04 -3.75 -5.77
CA ALA A 47 -10.84 -3.87 -4.96
C ALA A 47 -10.80 -2.82 -3.82
N MET A 48 -11.14 -1.56 -4.10
CA MET A 48 -11.17 -0.52 -3.06
C MET A 48 -12.28 -0.76 -2.03
N VAL A 49 -13.43 -1.28 -2.46
CA VAL A 49 -14.51 -1.68 -1.54
C VAL A 49 -14.08 -2.84 -0.65
N PHE A 50 -13.43 -3.86 -1.23
CA PHE A 50 -12.87 -4.98 -0.47
C PHE A 50 -11.84 -4.51 0.56
N MET A 51 -10.87 -3.67 0.16
CA MET A 51 -9.86 -3.13 1.08
C MET A 51 -10.47 -2.35 2.22
N HIS A 52 -11.47 -1.52 1.95
CA HIS A 52 -12.15 -0.77 3.00
C HIS A 52 -12.83 -1.72 4.00
N ARG A 53 -13.46 -2.79 3.51
CA ARG A 53 -14.13 -3.77 4.37
C ARG A 53 -13.13 -4.57 5.21
N GLU A 54 -12.04 -5.03 4.59
CA GLU A 54 -10.96 -5.76 5.24
C GLU A 54 -10.29 -4.89 6.31
N TYR A 55 -9.93 -3.66 5.97
CA TYR A 55 -9.21 -2.75 6.88
C TYR A 55 -10.09 -2.34 8.06
N LYS A 56 -11.41 -2.25 7.87
CA LYS A 56 -12.35 -2.04 8.98
C LYS A 56 -12.36 -3.19 9.98
N MET A 57 -12.22 -4.44 9.51
CA MET A 57 -12.12 -5.60 10.40
C MET A 57 -10.75 -5.68 11.06
N LEU A 58 -9.68 -5.47 10.28
CA LEU A 58 -8.30 -5.47 10.77
C LEU A 58 -8.05 -4.35 11.78
N SER A 59 -8.63 -3.17 11.60
CA SER A 59 -8.45 -2.06 12.55
C SER A 59 -9.06 -2.37 13.92
N LEU A 60 -10.20 -3.05 13.96
CA LEU A 60 -10.79 -3.51 15.21
C LEU A 60 -9.89 -4.54 15.89
N PHE A 61 -9.36 -5.51 15.13
CA PHE A 61 -8.43 -6.50 15.65
C PHE A 61 -7.13 -5.85 16.18
N ALA A 62 -6.55 -4.93 15.40
CA ALA A 62 -5.35 -4.20 15.78
C ALA A 62 -5.56 -3.34 17.04
N LEU A 63 -6.75 -2.75 17.21
CA LEU A 63 -7.10 -1.99 18.41
C LEU A 63 -7.10 -2.89 19.67
N VAL A 64 -7.68 -4.09 19.57
CA VAL A 64 -7.69 -5.05 20.68
C VAL A 64 -6.25 -5.45 21.05
N LEU A 65 -5.40 -5.73 20.05
CA LEU A 65 -3.99 -6.04 20.29
C LEU A 65 -3.23 -4.86 20.90
N LEU A 66 -3.50 -3.63 20.46
CA LEU A 66 -2.86 -2.43 20.99
C LEU A 66 -3.16 -2.27 22.49
N VAL A 67 -4.43 -2.43 22.89
CA VAL A 67 -4.85 -2.37 24.30
C VAL A 67 -4.23 -3.51 25.09
N ALA A 68 -4.22 -4.73 24.55
CA ALA A 68 -3.61 -5.89 25.20
C ALA A 68 -2.11 -5.69 25.44
N LEU A 69 -1.38 -5.17 24.44
CA LEU A 69 0.04 -4.85 24.56
C LEU A 69 0.31 -3.74 25.57
N PHE A 70 -0.56 -2.71 25.61
CA PHE A 70 -0.44 -1.61 26.56
C PHE A 70 -0.56 -2.04 28.02
N VAL A 71 -1.46 -2.98 28.32
CA VAL A 71 -1.67 -3.52 29.68
C VAL A 71 -0.66 -4.63 30.02
N SER A 72 -0.01 -5.21 29.01
CA SER A 72 0.99 -6.26 29.19
C SER A 72 2.30 -5.72 29.79
N PRO A 73 3.12 -6.59 30.42
CA PRO A 73 4.43 -6.19 30.95
C PRO A 73 5.46 -5.78 29.87
N LEU A 74 5.14 -5.88 28.58
CA LEU A 74 6.00 -5.41 27.48
C LEU A 74 6.07 -3.88 27.40
N GLY A 75 5.16 -3.18 28.08
CA GLY A 75 5.19 -1.74 28.28
C GLY A 75 4.82 -0.88 27.07
N PHE A 76 4.80 0.43 27.31
CA PHE A 76 4.31 1.45 26.37
C PHE A 76 5.08 1.52 25.04
N ASN A 77 6.40 1.33 25.08
CA ASN A 77 7.26 1.43 23.89
C ASN A 77 6.93 0.36 22.84
N THR A 78 6.55 -0.83 23.28
CA THR A 78 6.15 -1.92 22.39
C THR A 78 4.81 -1.63 21.72
N ALA A 79 3.85 -1.08 22.47
CA ALA A 79 2.55 -0.69 21.93
C ALA A 79 2.66 0.40 20.85
N ILE A 80 3.51 1.42 21.06
CA ILE A 80 3.79 2.44 20.04
C ILE A 80 4.44 1.81 18.80
N SER A 81 5.44 0.96 18.99
CA SER A 81 6.14 0.31 17.88
C SER A 81 5.19 -0.53 17.03
N PHE A 82 4.27 -1.26 17.68
CA PHE A 82 3.19 -1.99 17.02
C PHE A 82 2.28 -1.06 16.21
N LEU A 83 1.83 0.05 16.80
CA LEU A 83 0.93 0.99 16.13
C LEU A 83 1.57 1.58 14.87
N VAL A 84 2.82 2.04 14.97
CA VAL A 84 3.57 2.60 13.83
C VAL A 84 3.78 1.54 12.74
N GLY A 85 4.14 0.31 13.12
CA GLY A 85 4.25 -0.82 12.20
C GLY A 85 2.94 -1.17 11.51
N ALA A 86 1.83 -1.21 12.25
CA ALA A 86 0.50 -1.52 11.71
C ALA A 86 0.03 -0.44 10.72
N VAL A 87 0.19 0.85 11.06
CA VAL A 87 -0.21 1.95 10.18
C VAL A 87 0.65 1.99 8.91
N SER A 88 1.97 1.81 9.04
CA SER A 88 2.86 1.78 7.87
C SER A 88 2.56 0.60 6.94
N SER A 89 2.32 -0.59 7.50
CA SER A 89 1.93 -1.79 6.72
C SER A 89 0.59 -1.60 6.00
N ALA A 90 -0.43 -1.10 6.70
CA ALA A 90 -1.73 -0.80 6.11
C ALA A 90 -1.62 0.24 4.98
N THR A 91 -0.82 1.29 5.18
CA THR A 91 -0.61 2.30 4.14
C THR A 91 0.07 1.72 2.91
N ALA A 92 1.11 0.89 3.11
CA ALA A 92 1.80 0.21 2.01
C ALA A 92 0.87 -0.73 1.22
N GLY A 93 0.03 -1.51 1.91
CA GLY A 93 -0.94 -2.39 1.28
C GLY A 93 -2.00 -1.64 0.46
N TYR A 94 -2.54 -0.54 1.01
CA TYR A 94 -3.52 0.30 0.31
C TYR A 94 -2.94 0.94 -0.96
N LEU A 95 -1.77 1.56 -0.86
CA LEU A 95 -1.09 2.17 -2.01
C LEU A 95 -0.73 1.15 -3.08
N GLY A 96 -0.26 -0.03 -2.65
CA GLY A 96 0.07 -1.14 -3.55
C GLY A 96 -1.15 -1.62 -4.34
N MET A 97 -2.29 -1.85 -3.68
CA MET A 97 -3.52 -2.28 -4.37
C MET A 97 -4.04 -1.20 -5.33
N PHE A 98 -3.99 0.07 -4.92
CA PHE A 98 -4.39 1.18 -5.77
C PHE A 98 -3.53 1.27 -7.03
N ALA A 99 -2.21 1.13 -6.90
CA ALA A 99 -1.29 1.12 -8.03
C ALA A 99 -1.51 -0.09 -8.94
N ALA A 100 -1.63 -1.29 -8.38
CA ALA A 100 -1.80 -2.53 -9.13
C ALA A 100 -3.08 -2.54 -9.96
N THR A 101 -4.22 -2.17 -9.36
CA THR A 101 -5.51 -2.15 -10.07
C THR A 101 -5.53 -1.14 -11.22
N LYS A 102 -4.81 -0.02 -11.09
CA LYS A 102 -4.62 0.95 -12.18
C LYS A 102 -3.62 0.50 -13.25
N ALA A 103 -2.59 -0.27 -12.86
CA ALA A 103 -1.57 -0.75 -13.77
C ALA A 103 -2.09 -1.85 -14.71
N ASN A 104 -2.95 -2.75 -14.21
CA ASN A 104 -3.43 -3.92 -14.98
C ASN A 104 -3.97 -3.56 -16.37
N VAL A 105 -4.85 -2.56 -16.46
CA VAL A 105 -5.42 -2.14 -17.75
C VAL A 105 -4.37 -1.50 -18.66
N ARG A 106 -3.48 -0.67 -18.09
CA ARG A 106 -2.41 -0.02 -18.86
C ARG A 106 -1.46 -1.06 -19.46
N THR A 107 -1.13 -2.10 -18.70
CA THR A 107 -0.30 -3.21 -19.20
C THR A 107 -0.99 -3.95 -20.34
N ALA A 108 -2.28 -4.27 -20.20
CA ALA A 108 -3.04 -4.95 -21.25
C ALA A 108 -3.11 -4.11 -22.55
N VAL A 109 -3.35 -2.80 -22.41
CA VAL A 109 -3.40 -1.86 -23.55
C VAL A 109 -2.01 -1.71 -24.18
N ALA A 110 -0.96 -1.61 -23.38
CA ALA A 110 0.41 -1.53 -23.89
C ALA A 110 0.79 -2.79 -24.67
N ALA A 111 0.44 -3.98 -24.18
CA ALA A 111 0.66 -5.24 -24.87
C ALA A 111 -0.16 -5.35 -26.17
N HIS A 112 -1.37 -4.79 -26.21
CA HIS A 112 -2.17 -4.77 -27.44
C HIS A 112 -1.62 -3.82 -28.51
N ASN A 113 -1.11 -2.66 -28.10
CA ASN A 113 -0.67 -1.61 -29.02
C ASN A 113 0.81 -1.71 -29.44
N HIS A 114 1.67 -2.24 -28.56
CA HIS A 114 3.13 -2.26 -28.75
C HIS A 114 3.77 -3.64 -28.50
N GLY A 115 2.96 -4.65 -28.18
CA GLY A 115 3.42 -6.03 -27.93
C GLY A 115 3.41 -6.90 -29.17
#